data_AF-A0A527ZMM5-F1
#
_entry.id   AF-A0A527ZMM5-F1
#
_cell.length_a   1.000
_cell.length_b   1.000
_cell.length_c   1.000
_cell.angle_alpha   90.00
_cell.angle_beta   90.00
_cell.angle_gamma   90.00
#
_symmetry.space_group_name_H-M   'P 1'
#
loop_
_entity.id
_entity.type
_entity.pdbx_description
1 polymer ?
#
loop_
_entity_poly.entity_id
_entity_poly.type
_entity_poly.pdbx_seq_one_letter_code
_entity_poly.pdbx_strand_id
1 'polypeptide(L)'
;MTLIIPILGRGIVTGLARNGAITALSLPVMAHAWATRPVNLDSWDLELILGLGLKELLLGLVLGMPIAATIWGVEAAGTFIDNQRGAAMVSLLNPASGNHVSPLGTLFAQLFVTWLFATGGFSALIEALYRSHEVWPLWSLHPAFGPAFVTGVLHLADVIMLLTLLLAGPAIVVMFLSEMGLALI
;
A
#
# COMPACT_ATOMS: atom_id res chain seq x y z
N MET A 1 -6.46 1.23 -5.89
CA MET A 1 -5.23 0.60 -5.36
C MET A 1 -4.03 1.53 -5.39
N THR A 2 -3.73 2.17 -6.52
CA THR A 2 -2.55 3.05 -6.71
C THR A 2 -2.57 4.37 -5.92
N LEU A 3 -3.65 4.63 -5.17
CA LEU A 3 -3.75 5.75 -4.23
C LEU A 3 -3.06 5.42 -2.89
N ILE A 4 -3.22 4.18 -2.39
CA ILE A 4 -2.62 3.76 -1.12
C ILE A 4 -1.23 3.16 -1.35
N ILE A 5 -1.07 2.32 -2.38
CA ILE A 5 0.18 1.62 -2.60
C ILE A 5 1.21 2.62 -3.19
N PRO A 6 2.31 2.93 -2.49
CA PRO A 6 3.26 3.97 -2.91
C PRO A 6 4.17 3.54 -4.07
N ILE A 7 3.93 2.39 -4.70
CA ILE A 7 4.71 1.86 -5.84
C ILE A 7 4.74 2.86 -7.02
N LEU A 8 3.64 3.58 -7.24
CA LEU A 8 3.50 4.60 -8.29
C LEU A 8 3.32 6.00 -7.69
N GLY A 9 3.97 6.28 -6.56
CA GLY A 9 3.90 7.59 -5.90
C GLY A 9 4.45 8.72 -6.77
N ARG A 10 3.89 9.94 -6.64
CA ARG A 10 4.29 11.12 -7.42
C ARG A 10 5.76 11.53 -7.23
N GLY A 11 6.43 11.04 -6.18
CA GLY A 11 7.86 11.27 -5.94
C GLY A 11 8.80 10.32 -6.71
N ILE A 12 8.28 9.24 -7.31
CA ILE A 12 9.08 8.19 -7.97
C ILE A 12 8.91 8.25 -9.50
N VAL A 13 7.69 8.52 -9.98
CA VAL A 13 7.34 8.54 -11.42
C VAL A 13 6.70 9.87 -11.77
N THR A 14 7.09 10.45 -12.92
CA THR A 14 6.48 11.69 -13.42
C THR A 14 4.96 11.52 -13.60
N GLY A 15 4.19 12.58 -13.33
CA GLY A 15 2.73 12.51 -13.34
C GLY A 15 2.14 11.99 -14.66
N LEU A 16 2.78 12.33 -15.79
CA LEU A 16 2.39 11.86 -17.12
C LEU A 16 2.63 10.35 -17.29
N ALA A 17 3.81 9.86 -16.95
CA ALA A 17 4.13 8.43 -17.07
C ALA A 17 3.27 7.58 -16.12
N ARG A 18 3.03 8.07 -14.90
CA ARG A 18 2.13 7.45 -13.92
C ARG A 18 0.72 7.32 -14.48
N ASN A 19 0.14 8.41 -14.98
CA ASN A 19 -1.22 8.40 -15.50
C ASN A 19 -1.31 7.52 -16.76
N GLY A 20 -0.31 7.55 -17.63
CA GLY A 20 -0.23 6.66 -18.79
C GLY A 20 -0.25 5.18 -18.41
N ALA A 21 0.55 4.79 -17.41
CA ALA A 21 0.57 3.42 -16.90
C ALA A 21 -0.77 3.01 -16.27
N ILE A 22 -1.40 3.89 -15.47
CA ILE A 22 -2.71 3.63 -14.88
C ILE A 22 -3.77 3.43 -15.97
N THR A 23 -3.78 4.29 -16.99
CA THR A 23 -4.72 4.17 -18.12
C THR A 23 -4.48 2.86 -18.88
N ALA A 24 -3.22 2.51 -19.17
CA ALA A 24 -2.88 1.25 -19.85
C ALA A 24 -3.36 0.02 -19.07
N LEU A 25 -3.16 0.00 -17.74
CA LEU A 25 -3.65 -1.06 -16.87
C LEU A 25 -5.19 -1.10 -16.77
N SER A 26 -5.87 0.03 -16.98
CA SER A 26 -7.34 0.08 -16.96
C SER A 26 -8.02 -0.39 -18.25
N LEU A 27 -7.30 -0.39 -19.39
CA LEU A 27 -7.87 -0.73 -20.71
C LEU A 27 -8.55 -2.12 -20.76
N PRO A 28 -7.94 -3.20 -20.23
CA PRO A 28 -8.59 -4.52 -20.24
C PRO A 28 -9.88 -4.55 -19.42
N VAL A 29 -9.89 -3.87 -18.27
CA VAL A 29 -11.06 -3.76 -17.40
C VAL A 29 -12.17 -2.98 -18.09
N MET A 30 -11.83 -1.91 -18.81
CA MET A 30 -12.79 -1.12 -19.58
C MET A 30 -13.41 -1.93 -20.72
N ALA A 31 -12.61 -2.74 -21.44
CA ALA A 31 -13.12 -3.64 -22.47
C ALA A 31 -14.06 -4.71 -21.87
N HIS A 32 -13.70 -5.27 -20.72
CA HIS A 32 -14.54 -6.24 -20.01
C HIS A 32 -15.84 -5.62 -19.49
N ALA A 33 -15.80 -4.39 -18.96
CA ALA A 33 -16.96 -3.65 -18.52
C ALA A 33 -17.95 -3.46 -19.68
N TRP A 34 -17.44 -3.04 -20.86
CA TRP A 34 -18.27 -2.85 -22.05
C TRP A 34 -18.94 -4.15 -22.51
N ALA A 35 -18.20 -5.27 -22.50
CA ALA A 35 -18.72 -6.57 -22.92
C ALA A 35 -19.78 -7.15 -21.97
N THR A 36 -19.69 -6.85 -20.68
CA THR A 36 -20.59 -7.39 -19.63
C THR A 36 -21.74 -6.44 -19.27
N ARG A 37 -21.89 -5.34 -20.03
CA ARG A 37 -22.90 -4.32 -19.78
C ARG A 37 -24.32 -4.92 -19.85
N PRO A 38 -25.15 -4.75 -18.80
CA PRO A 38 -26.55 -5.10 -18.86
C PRO A 38 -27.31 -4.23 -19.86
N VAL A 39 -28.14 -4.87 -20.70
CA VAL A 39 -28.91 -4.23 -21.79
C VAL A 39 -29.90 -3.19 -21.29
N ASN A 40 -30.38 -3.32 -20.05
CA ASN A 40 -31.41 -2.45 -19.46
C ASN A 40 -30.84 -1.26 -18.67
N LEU A 41 -29.52 -1.04 -18.67
CA LEU A 41 -28.92 0.12 -18.00
C LEU A 41 -28.76 1.28 -18.99
N ASP A 42 -29.42 2.39 -18.68
CA ASP A 42 -29.18 3.68 -19.33
C ASP A 42 -27.75 4.13 -19.03
N SER A 43 -26.89 4.12 -20.04
CA SER A 43 -25.47 4.49 -19.93
C SER A 43 -25.24 5.97 -19.63
N TRP A 44 -26.29 6.77 -19.59
CA TRP A 44 -26.24 8.21 -19.34
C TRP A 44 -26.78 8.58 -17.97
N ASP A 45 -27.17 7.59 -17.16
CA ASP A 45 -27.53 7.84 -15.78
C ASP A 45 -26.27 8.20 -14.98
N LEU A 46 -26.14 9.50 -14.73
CA LEU A 46 -25.01 10.09 -14.02
C LEU A 46 -24.92 9.56 -12.58
N GLU A 47 -26.05 9.26 -11.94
CA GLU A 47 -26.10 8.76 -10.56
C GLU A 47 -25.48 7.37 -10.49
N LEU A 48 -25.83 6.50 -11.45
CA LEU A 48 -25.27 5.15 -11.54
C LEU A 48 -23.77 5.18 -11.83
N ILE A 49 -23.30 6.02 -12.75
CA ILE A 49 -21.87 6.15 -13.06
C ILE A 49 -21.08 6.66 -11.84
N LEU A 50 -21.57 7.68 -11.16
CA LEU A 50 -20.92 8.22 -9.97
C LEU A 50 -20.91 7.20 -8.83
N GLY A 51 -22.00 6.47 -8.64
CA GLY A 51 -22.08 5.39 -7.65
C GLY A 51 -21.09 4.27 -7.93
N LEU A 52 -21.00 3.81 -9.18
CA LEU A 52 -20.03 2.79 -9.60
C LEU A 52 -18.58 3.30 -9.46
N GLY A 53 -18.30 4.55 -9.84
CA GLY A 53 -16.98 5.15 -9.69
C GLY A 53 -16.54 5.24 -8.23
N LEU A 54 -17.44 5.65 -7.34
CA LEU A 54 -17.17 5.68 -5.90
C LEU A 54 -16.93 4.26 -5.35
N LYS A 55 -17.73 3.28 -5.77
CA LYS A 55 -17.57 1.88 -5.39
C LYS A 55 -16.19 1.35 -5.78
N GLU A 56 -15.76 1.54 -7.03
CA GLU A 56 -14.45 1.08 -7.50
C GLU A 56 -13.29 1.81 -6.81
N LEU A 57 -13.48 3.08 -6.43
CA LEU A 57 -12.51 3.80 -5.62
C LEU A 57 -12.35 3.16 -4.24
N LEU A 58 -13.47 2.83 -3.57
CA LEU A 58 -13.48 2.18 -2.25
C LEU A 58 -12.92 0.75 -2.31
N LEU A 59 -13.30 -0.05 -3.30
CA LEU A 59 -12.72 -1.38 -3.53
C LEU A 59 -11.22 -1.27 -3.80
N GLY A 60 -10.81 -0.28 -4.58
CA GLY A 60 -9.42 0.03 -4.83
C GLY A 60 -8.65 0.40 -3.56
N LEU A 61 -9.25 1.06 -2.57
CA LEU A 61 -8.64 1.29 -1.27
C LEU A 61 -8.50 -0.04 -0.52
N VAL A 62 -9.60 -0.78 -0.37
CA VAL A 62 -9.67 -2.04 0.37
C VAL A 62 -8.65 -3.06 -0.14
N LEU A 63 -8.62 -3.30 -1.46
CA LEU A 63 -7.68 -4.24 -2.07
C LEU A 63 -6.23 -3.79 -1.93
N GLY A 64 -5.99 -2.48 -1.86
CA GLY A 64 -4.64 -1.92 -1.74
C GLY A 64 -4.07 -2.02 -0.33
N MET A 65 -4.93 -2.11 0.69
CA MET A 65 -4.54 -2.07 2.10
C MET A 65 -3.58 -3.21 2.53
N PRO A 66 -3.77 -4.49 2.15
CA PRO A 66 -2.86 -5.57 2.57
C PRO A 66 -1.40 -5.36 2.12
N ILE A 67 -1.22 -4.88 0.88
CA ILE A 67 0.10 -4.62 0.32
C ILE A 67 0.70 -3.35 0.91
N ALA A 68 -0.11 -2.31 1.09
CA ALA A 68 0.33 -1.11 1.78
C ALA A 68 0.77 -1.41 3.22
N ALA A 69 0.01 -2.23 3.95
CA ALA A 69 0.36 -2.69 5.30
C ALA A 69 1.70 -3.44 5.33
N THR A 70 1.98 -4.28 4.32
CA THR A 70 3.27 -4.96 4.23
C THR A 70 4.42 -3.98 4.00
N ILE A 71 4.25 -3.02 3.09
CA ILE A 71 5.24 -1.96 2.82
C ILE A 71 5.47 -1.11 4.07
N TRP A 72 4.40 -0.67 4.73
CA TRP A 72 4.48 0.13 5.96
C TRP A 72 5.12 -0.64 7.10
N GLY A 73 4.87 -1.94 7.24
CA GLY A 73 5.53 -2.78 8.25
C GLY A 73 7.05 -2.85 8.07
N VAL A 74 7.51 -2.97 6.81
CA VAL A 74 8.93 -2.98 6.44
C VAL A 74 9.58 -1.60 6.62
N GLU A 75 8.88 -0.53 6.21
CA GLU A 75 9.32 0.85 6.40
C GLU A 75 9.43 1.23 7.89
N ALA A 76 8.44 0.83 8.68
CA ALA A 76 8.42 1.02 10.11
C ALA A 76 9.56 0.27 10.81
N ALA A 77 9.97 -0.91 10.32
CA ALA A 77 11.14 -1.61 10.84
C ALA A 77 12.42 -0.77 10.69
N GLY A 78 12.66 -0.21 9.49
CA GLY A 78 13.81 0.66 9.24
C GLY A 78 13.76 1.94 10.08
N THR A 79 12.56 2.51 10.23
CA THR A 79 12.31 3.69 11.08
C THR A 79 12.61 3.40 12.55
N PHE A 80 12.21 2.22 13.03
CA PHE A 80 12.41 1.83 14.42
C PHE A 80 13.90 1.59 14.73
N ILE A 81 14.65 1.03 13.79
CA ILE A 81 16.12 0.95 13.88
C ILE A 81 16.73 2.36 13.90
N ASP A 82 16.36 3.23 12.97
CA ASP A 82 16.88 4.61 12.90
C ASP A 82 16.64 5.41 14.18
N ASN A 83 15.50 5.18 14.84
CA ASN A 83 15.18 5.80 16.13
C ASN A 83 16.18 5.37 17.22
N GLN A 84 16.56 4.09 17.29
CA GLN A 84 17.49 3.58 18.29
C GLN A 84 18.91 4.16 18.14
N ARG A 85 19.37 4.37 16.90
CA ARG A 85 20.69 4.97 16.63
C ARG A 85 20.68 6.51 16.69
N GLY A 86 19.57 7.13 17.09
CA GLY A 86 19.45 8.58 17.21
C GLY A 86 19.39 9.32 15.87
N ALA A 87 19.20 8.63 14.74
CA ALA A 87 19.05 9.28 13.43
C ALA A 87 17.79 10.17 13.40
N ALA A 88 16.76 9.80 14.17
CA ALA A 88 15.55 10.61 14.35
C ALA A 88 15.77 11.90 15.16
N MET A 89 16.87 12.03 15.91
CA MET A 89 17.18 13.25 16.67
C MET A 89 17.39 14.46 15.76
N VAL A 90 17.84 14.23 14.51
CA VAL A 90 17.98 15.28 13.47
C VAL A 90 16.64 15.94 13.15
N SER A 91 15.53 15.20 13.22
CA SER A 91 14.20 15.72 12.95
C SER A 91 13.59 16.53 14.12
N LEU A 92 14.08 16.31 15.36
CA LEU A 92 13.75 17.14 16.52
C LEU A 92 14.48 18.49 16.50
N LEU A 93 15.64 18.57 15.84
CA LEU A 93 16.45 19.79 15.74
C LEU A 93 15.93 20.77 14.68
N ASN A 94 15.13 20.31 13.71
CA ASN A 94 14.47 21.18 12.73
C ASN A 94 13.03 20.73 12.41
N PRO A 95 12.09 20.90 13.35
CA PRO A 95 10.68 20.55 13.16
C PRO A 95 10.00 21.40 12.07
N ALA A 96 10.56 22.57 11.73
CA ALA A 96 10.04 23.44 10.67
C ALA A 96 10.23 22.86 9.26
N SER A 97 11.13 21.89 9.09
CA SER A 97 11.36 21.22 7.81
C SER A 97 10.29 20.16 7.46
N GLY A 98 9.49 19.71 8.43
CA GLY A 98 8.43 18.70 8.24
C GLY A 98 8.91 17.32 7.77
N ASN A 99 10.21 17.13 7.53
CA ASN A 99 10.80 15.90 7.00
C ASN A 99 11.18 14.94 8.14
N HIS A 100 10.17 14.27 8.71
CA HIS A 100 10.38 13.04 9.50
C HIS A 100 10.56 11.83 8.57
N VAL A 101 11.48 11.92 7.62
CA VAL A 101 11.76 10.81 6.69
C VAL A 101 12.91 10.00 7.26
N SER A 102 12.64 8.76 7.69
CA SER A 102 13.69 7.81 8.08
C SER A 102 14.46 7.35 6.84
N PRO A 103 15.79 7.54 6.77
CA PRO A 103 16.61 7.04 5.68
C PRO A 103 16.53 5.51 5.53
N LEU A 104 16.64 4.75 6.62
CA LEU A 104 16.54 3.28 6.56
C LEU A 104 15.12 2.82 6.25
N GLY A 105 14.09 3.47 6.80
CA GLY A 105 12.69 3.17 6.49
C GLY A 105 12.42 3.33 4.99
N THR A 106 12.87 4.45 4.42
CA THR A 106 12.74 4.72 2.97
C THR A 106 13.50 3.69 2.15
N LEU A 107 14.74 3.38 2.53
CA LEU A 107 15.56 2.38 1.85
C LEU A 107 14.89 1.00 1.87
N PHE A 108 14.37 0.56 3.01
CA PHE A 108 13.71 -0.74 3.14
C PHE A 108 12.42 -0.80 2.33
N ALA A 109 11.62 0.26 2.34
CA ALA A 109 10.43 0.36 1.48
C ALA A 109 10.80 0.26 -0.01
N GLN A 110 11.85 0.97 -0.43
CA GLN A 110 12.35 0.92 -1.81
C GLN A 110 12.86 -0.48 -2.18
N LEU A 111 13.67 -1.11 -1.33
CA LEU A 111 14.15 -2.47 -1.53
C LEU A 111 13.00 -3.47 -1.66
N PHE A 112 11.98 -3.36 -0.82
CA PHE A 112 10.81 -4.22 -0.90
C PHE A 112 10.03 -4.02 -2.19
N VAL A 113 9.82 -2.77 -2.63
CA VAL A 113 9.18 -2.47 -3.91
C VAL A 113 10.01 -3.02 -5.08
N THR A 114 11.33 -2.84 -5.07
CA THR A 114 12.22 -3.41 -6.08
C THR A 114 12.14 -4.93 -6.10
N TRP A 115 12.14 -5.59 -4.93
CA TRP A 115 11.97 -7.02 -4.81
C TRP A 115 10.61 -7.51 -5.34
N LEU A 116 9.53 -6.76 -5.08
CA LEU A 116 8.20 -7.05 -5.61
C LEU A 116 8.16 -7.00 -7.15
N PHE A 117 8.88 -6.06 -7.78
CA PHE A 117 9.02 -6.05 -9.24
C PHE A 117 9.90 -7.20 -9.75
N ALA A 118 11.04 -7.44 -9.10
CA ALA A 118 12.01 -8.46 -9.51
C ALA A 118 11.44 -9.88 -9.45
N THR A 119 10.55 -10.15 -8.49
CA THR A 119 9.89 -11.46 -8.31
C THR A 119 8.62 -11.63 -9.13
N GLY A 120 8.17 -10.60 -9.84
CA GLY A 120 6.86 -10.60 -10.52
C GLY A 120 5.67 -10.40 -9.59
N GLY A 121 5.89 -10.07 -8.32
CA GLY A 121 4.84 -9.73 -7.36
C GLY A 121 3.93 -8.60 -7.85
N PHE A 122 4.47 -7.60 -8.56
CA PHE A 122 3.63 -6.56 -9.18
C PHE A 122 2.61 -7.13 -10.18
N SER A 123 3.00 -8.10 -11.01
CA SER A 123 2.08 -8.77 -11.94
C SER A 123 1.01 -9.57 -11.18
N ALA A 124 1.39 -10.24 -10.08
CA ALA A 124 0.43 -10.93 -9.22
C ALA A 124 -0.59 -9.97 -8.58
N LEU A 125 -0.19 -8.74 -8.26
CA LEU A 125 -1.12 -7.71 -7.76
C LEU A 125 -2.14 -7.27 -8.81
N ILE A 126 -1.69 -7.09 -10.05
CA ILE A 126 -2.59 -6.76 -11.16
C ILE A 126 -3.54 -7.93 -11.44
N GLU A 127 -3.05 -9.17 -11.38
CA GLU A 127 -3.89 -10.35 -11.52
C GLU A 127 -4.95 -10.44 -10.41
N ALA A 128 -4.57 -10.20 -9.15
CA ALA A 128 -5.50 -10.16 -8.03
C ALA A 128 -6.56 -9.06 -8.19
N LEU A 129 -6.19 -7.89 -8.71
CA LEU A 129 -7.13 -6.83 -9.07
C LEU A 129 -8.08 -7.24 -10.20
N TYR A 130 -7.61 -7.98 -11.21
CA TYR A 130 -8.51 -8.44 -12.27
C TYR A 130 -9.48 -9.50 -11.75
N ARG A 131 -8.98 -10.48 -10.98
CA ARG A 131 -9.81 -11.52 -10.35
C ARG A 131 -10.81 -10.95 -9.34
N SER A 132 -10.56 -9.80 -8.72
CA SER A 132 -11.52 -9.20 -7.78
C SER A 132 -12.86 -8.86 -8.43
N HIS A 133 -12.90 -8.65 -9.75
CA HIS A 133 -14.14 -8.40 -10.49
C HIS A 133 -15.03 -9.64 -10.63
N GLU A 134 -14.48 -10.85 -10.43
CA GLU A 134 -15.26 -12.09 -10.37
C GLU A 134 -16.06 -12.17 -9.05
N VAL A 135 -15.48 -11.66 -7.97
CA VAL A 135 -16.09 -11.64 -6.63
C VAL A 135 -17.03 -10.44 -6.47
N TRP A 136 -16.61 -9.27 -6.95
CA TRP A 136 -17.39 -8.03 -6.94
C TRP A 136 -17.67 -7.58 -8.37
N PRO A 137 -18.83 -7.95 -8.95
CA PRO A 137 -19.18 -7.58 -10.31
C PRO A 137 -19.15 -6.06 -10.53
N LEU A 138 -18.64 -5.65 -11.68
CA LEU A 138 -18.52 -4.25 -12.09
C LEU A 138 -19.85 -3.51 -12.00
N TRP A 139 -20.93 -4.11 -12.50
CA TRP A 139 -22.25 -3.50 -12.61
C TRP A 139 -23.12 -3.62 -11.35
N SER A 140 -22.59 -4.18 -10.26
CA SER A 140 -23.28 -4.20 -8.96
C SER A 140 -22.83 -3.03 -8.09
N LEU A 141 -23.77 -2.26 -7.55
CA LEU A 141 -23.51 -1.16 -6.61
C LEU A 141 -23.20 -1.65 -5.19
N HIS A 142 -23.58 -2.89 -4.84
CA HIS A 142 -23.50 -3.39 -3.48
C HIS A 142 -22.42 -4.48 -3.39
N PRO A 143 -21.18 -4.13 -3.02
CA PRO A 143 -20.20 -5.13 -2.67
C PRO A 143 -20.64 -5.87 -1.41
N ALA A 144 -20.80 -7.19 -1.49
CA ALA A 144 -21.08 -8.01 -0.33
C ALA A 144 -19.80 -8.13 0.52
N PHE A 145 -19.80 -7.49 1.68
CA PHE A 145 -18.76 -7.69 2.69
C PHE A 145 -19.23 -8.72 3.69
N GLY A 146 -18.42 -9.76 3.90
CA GLY A 146 -18.68 -10.76 4.94
C GLY A 146 -18.41 -10.23 6.35
N PRO A 147 -18.87 -10.93 7.40
CA PRO A 147 -18.65 -10.54 8.80
C PRO A 147 -17.15 -10.45 9.15
N ALA A 148 -16.29 -11.18 8.43
CA ALA A 148 -14.84 -11.17 8.62
C ALA A 148 -14.13 -9.91 8.07
N PHE A 149 -14.85 -9.01 7.39
CA PHE A 149 -14.24 -7.83 6.77
C PHE A 149 -13.61 -6.91 7.81
N VAL A 150 -14.35 -6.56 8.86
CA VAL A 150 -13.88 -5.65 9.92
C VAL A 150 -12.67 -6.24 10.65
N THR A 151 -12.74 -7.52 11.01
CA THR A 151 -11.62 -8.23 11.64
C THR A 151 -10.41 -8.32 10.72
N GLY A 152 -10.62 -8.52 9.41
CA GLY A 152 -9.56 -8.56 8.41
C GLY A 152 -8.84 -7.21 8.26
N VAL A 153 -9.57 -6.10 8.29
CA VAL A 153 -8.98 -4.75 8.26
C VAL A 153 -8.18 -4.48 9.53
N LEU A 154 -8.71 -4.81 10.71
CA LEU A 154 -7.99 -4.65 11.97
C LEU A 154 -6.71 -5.49 12.01
N HIS A 155 -6.74 -6.69 11.46
CA HIS A 155 -5.58 -7.57 11.39
C HIS A 155 -4.41 -6.98 10.59
N LEU A 156 -4.66 -6.03 9.68
CA LEU A 156 -3.59 -5.34 8.97
C LEU A 156 -2.68 -4.52 9.91
N ALA A 157 -3.23 -3.99 11.00
CA ALA A 157 -2.42 -3.32 12.01
C ALA A 157 -1.49 -4.31 12.73
N ASP A 158 -1.98 -5.52 13.01
CA ASP A 158 -1.16 -6.60 13.58
C ASP A 158 -0.03 -6.98 12.62
N VAL A 159 -0.32 -7.09 11.32
CA VAL A 159 0.69 -7.39 10.28
C VAL A 159 1.79 -6.33 10.28
N ILE A 160 1.44 -5.04 10.33
CA ILE A 160 2.42 -3.95 10.38
C ILE A 160 3.32 -4.12 11.61
N MET A 161 2.72 -4.27 12.79
CA MET A 161 3.46 -4.36 14.06
C MET A 161 4.33 -5.62 14.12
N LEU A 162 3.82 -6.76 13.64
CA LEU A 162 4.54 -8.02 13.57
C LEU A 162 5.75 -7.90 12.64
N LEU A 163 5.58 -7.35 11.44
CA LEU A 163 6.68 -7.14 10.49
C LEU A 163 7.73 -6.19 11.06
N THR A 164 7.30 -5.10 11.69
CA THR A 164 8.21 -4.15 12.35
C THR A 164 9.07 -4.85 13.40
N LEU A 165 8.44 -5.61 14.30
CA LEU A 165 9.16 -6.28 15.39
C LEU A 165 10.06 -7.41 14.87
N LEU A 166 9.59 -8.20 13.90
CA LEU A 166 10.34 -9.32 13.36
C LEU A 166 11.61 -8.86 12.63
N LEU A 167 11.49 -7.78 11.84
CA LEU A 167 12.60 -7.25 11.04
C LEU A 167 13.56 -6.40 11.87
N ALA A 168 13.04 -5.54 12.77
CA ALA A 168 13.88 -4.67 13.59
C ALA A 168 14.43 -5.36 14.84
N GLY A 169 13.71 -6.33 15.40
CA GLY A 169 14.01 -6.97 16.68
C GLY A 169 15.46 -7.42 16.86
N PRO A 170 16.04 -8.21 15.92
CA PRO A 170 17.42 -8.67 16.04
C PRO A 170 18.43 -7.51 16.09
N ALA A 171 18.25 -6.51 15.23
CA ALA A 171 19.12 -5.33 15.19
C ALA A 171 19.02 -4.52 16.50
N ILE A 172 17.81 -4.35 17.01
CA ILE A 172 17.54 -3.59 18.23
C ILE A 172 18.13 -4.28 19.46
N VAL A 173 18.03 -5.61 19.56
CA VAL A 173 18.66 -6.36 20.67
C VAL A 173 20.17 -6.14 20.67
N VAL A 174 20.82 -6.24 19.50
CA VAL A 174 22.27 -6.01 19.39
C VAL A 174 22.63 -4.57 19.75
N MET A 175 21.86 -3.58 19.29
CA MET A 175 22.09 -2.18 19.62
C MET A 175 21.90 -1.90 21.11
N PHE A 176 20.84 -2.42 21.71
CA PHE A 176 20.59 -2.31 23.15
C PHE A 176 21.73 -2.88 23.99
N LEU A 177 22.22 -4.07 23.63
CA LEU A 177 23.36 -4.69 24.31
C LEU A 177 24.64 -3.84 24.16
N SER A 178 24.85 -3.23 23.00
CA SER A 178 25.98 -2.32 22.77
C SER A 178 25.89 -1.07 23.64
N GLU A 179 24.71 -0.48 23.80
CA GLU A 179 24.49 0.68 24.67
C GLU A 179 24.73 0.34 26.14
N MET A 180 24.27 -0.82 26.59
CA MET A 180 24.58 -1.31 27.94
C MET A 180 26.09 -1.48 28.15
N GLY A 181 26.80 -2.02 27.15
CA GLY A 181 28.25 -2.15 27.19
C GLY A 181 28.98 -0.81 27.30
N LEU A 182 28.54 0.19 26.52
CA LEU A 182 29.06 1.56 26.60
C LEU A 182 28.76 2.22 27.95
N ALA A 183 27.58 2.01 28.51
CA ALA A 183 27.18 2.59 29.79
C ALA A 183 27.98 2.06 31.00
N LEU A 184 28.64 0.91 30.86
CA LEU A 184 29.47 0.30 31.91
C LEU A 184 30.91 0.84 31.94
N ILE A 185 31.37 1.51 30.88
CA ILE A 185 32.72 2.09 30.75
C ILE A 185 32.69 3.57 31.15
#